data_AF-A0A349DC83-F1
#
_entry.id   AF-A0A349DC83-F1
#
_cell.length_a   1.000
_cell.length_b   1.000
_cell.length_c   1.000
_cell.angle_alpha   90.00
_cell.angle_beta   90.00
_cell.angle_gamma   90.00
#
_symmetry.space_group_name_H-M   'P 1'
#
loop_
_entity.id
_entity.type
_entity.pdbx_description
1 polymer ?
#
loop_
_entity_poly.entity_id
_entity_poly.type
_entity_poly.pdbx_seq_one_letter_code
_entity_poly.pdbx_strand_id
1 'polypeptide(L)'
;MRYAFYSHGGCENHGCEAIVRTLSAMIKNAEPDSVIKLYTFDQKSDQLGDLPNIDETEEFNYILPVSKTTPFQKMKISALSRKSQKISDEYFYSLSCKNPSLKENDIYISVGGDNYCYGDGHVAAAMNRELKRLGKKTVLWGCSIGEENLSEDKIKDLKTFDLIVARESLTYEVLLKNGIDKNTVLYPDSAFTLDVDESAADKLNIKKGAIGINTSVMVESHSKSIDSFRKAFVELINGLLNDTKSDILLIPHVTWTRGGDLESIAYLKNCFENNDRVVLIPSTLTAAQYKGIISRCDTFIGARTH
;
A
#
# COMPACT_ATOMS: atom_id res chain seq x y z
N MET A 1 23.36 -0.31 -11.24
CA MET A 1 22.04 -0.74 -11.78
C MET A 1 21.02 0.34 -11.47
N ARG A 2 20.01 0.56 -12.30
CA ARG A 2 18.91 1.50 -12.01
C ARG A 2 17.59 0.76 -11.77
N TYR A 3 17.00 0.97 -10.60
CA TYR A 3 15.72 0.41 -10.19
C TYR A 3 14.63 1.47 -10.19
N ALA A 4 13.40 1.05 -10.47
CA ALA A 4 12.23 1.89 -10.37
C ALA A 4 11.12 1.17 -9.61
N PHE A 5 10.54 1.82 -8.60
CA PHE A 5 9.34 1.32 -7.92
C PHE A 5 8.11 2.00 -8.50
N TYR A 6 7.03 1.25 -8.68
CA TYR A 6 5.73 1.76 -9.12
C TYR A 6 4.59 1.03 -8.39
N SER A 7 3.37 1.55 -8.50
CA SER A 7 2.19 1.13 -7.72
C SER A 7 2.22 1.59 -6.26
N HIS A 8 2.95 2.67 -5.99
CA HIS A 8 3.02 3.28 -4.67
C HIS A 8 2.02 4.42 -4.54
N GLY A 9 1.11 4.29 -3.58
CA GLY A 9 0.04 5.26 -3.32
C GLY A 9 0.44 6.48 -2.51
N GLY A 10 1.65 6.49 -1.93
CA GLY A 10 2.08 7.51 -0.97
C GLY A 10 2.30 6.95 0.43
N CYS A 11 3.02 7.68 1.28
CA CYS A 11 3.37 7.25 2.63
C CYS A 11 2.26 7.46 3.68
N GLU A 12 1.12 8.07 3.33
CA GLU A 12 -0.04 8.14 4.23
C GLU A 12 -0.74 6.78 4.42
N ASN A 13 -0.36 5.74 3.67
CA ASN A 13 -0.61 4.35 4.04
C ASN A 13 0.71 3.74 4.55
N HIS A 14 0.80 3.53 5.87
CA HIS A 14 2.03 3.11 6.51
C HIS A 14 2.46 1.67 6.18
N GLY A 15 1.57 0.86 5.61
CA GLY A 15 1.92 -0.41 4.98
C GLY A 15 2.66 -0.22 3.66
N CYS A 16 2.19 0.69 2.80
CA CYS A 16 2.88 1.05 1.55
C CYS A 16 4.25 1.69 1.83
N GLU A 17 4.32 2.61 2.80
CA GLU A 17 5.58 3.19 3.26
C GLU A 17 6.57 2.10 3.70
N ALA A 18 6.12 1.15 4.55
CA ALA A 18 6.96 0.09 5.07
C ALA A 18 7.57 -0.76 3.94
N ILE A 19 6.78 -1.13 2.93
CA ILE A 19 7.26 -1.90 1.77
C ILE A 19 8.33 -1.12 1.01
N VAL A 20 8.07 0.15 0.65
CA VAL A 20 9.03 0.96 -0.11
C VAL A 20 10.33 1.18 0.68
N ARG A 21 10.22 1.52 1.96
CA ARG A 21 11.38 1.76 2.84
C ARG A 21 12.24 0.51 2.98
N THR A 22 11.62 -0.63 3.25
CA THR A 22 12.35 -1.89 3.47
C THR A 22 12.96 -2.43 2.18
N LEU A 23 12.21 -2.40 1.07
CA LEU A 23 12.69 -2.87 -0.22
C LEU A 23 13.87 -2.01 -0.73
N SER A 24 13.78 -0.69 -0.61
CA SER A 24 14.89 0.20 -1.00
C SER A 24 16.13 -0.03 -0.12
N ALA A 25 15.96 -0.23 1.18
CA ALA A 25 17.06 -0.59 2.08
C ALA A 25 17.70 -1.93 1.70
N MET A 26 16.91 -2.96 1.40
CA MET A 26 17.40 -4.26 0.95
C MET A 26 18.23 -4.15 -0.34
N ILE A 27 17.77 -3.36 -1.32
CA ILE A 27 18.50 -3.13 -2.57
C ILE A 27 19.79 -2.37 -2.31
N LYS A 28 19.77 -1.27 -1.55
CA LYS A 28 20.98 -0.50 -1.22
C LYS A 28 22.01 -1.32 -0.43
N ASN A 29 21.56 -2.23 0.43
CA ASN A 29 22.46 -3.12 1.16
C ASN A 29 23.14 -4.15 0.24
N ALA A 30 22.43 -4.65 -0.78
CA ALA A 30 22.96 -5.61 -1.75
C ALA A 30 23.80 -4.93 -2.85
N GLU A 31 23.36 -3.75 -3.31
CA GLU A 31 23.99 -2.95 -4.37
C GLU A 31 24.07 -1.47 -3.93
N PRO A 32 25.12 -1.08 -3.17
CA PRO A 32 25.24 0.28 -2.63
C PRO A 32 25.25 1.40 -3.68
N ASP A 33 25.82 1.13 -4.86
CA ASP A 33 25.91 2.09 -5.98
C ASP A 33 24.67 2.09 -6.89
N SER A 34 23.60 1.37 -6.51
CA SER A 34 22.34 1.38 -7.26
C SER A 34 21.65 2.74 -7.18
N VAL A 35 20.87 3.08 -8.20
CA VAL A 35 19.96 4.24 -8.16
C VAL A 35 18.53 3.75 -8.14
N ILE A 36 17.72 4.27 -7.22
CA ILE A 36 16.32 3.88 -7.00
C ILE A 36 15.42 5.08 -7.23
N LYS A 37 14.58 4.97 -8.26
CA LYS A 37 13.53 5.94 -8.58
C LYS A 37 12.17 5.47 -8.07
N LEU A 38 11.41 6.34 -7.44
CA LEU A 38 10.04 6.08 -7.00
C LEU A 38 9.04 6.80 -7.89
N TYR A 39 8.23 6.03 -8.62
CA TYR A 39 7.02 6.51 -9.27
C TYR A 39 5.86 6.44 -8.29
N THR A 40 5.34 7.61 -7.89
CA THR A 40 4.37 7.75 -6.79
C THR A 40 3.10 8.45 -7.23
N PHE A 41 1.99 8.17 -6.56
CA PHE A 41 0.73 8.90 -6.72
C PHE A 41 0.62 10.13 -5.81
N ASP A 42 1.51 10.26 -4.82
CA ASP A 42 1.50 11.37 -3.89
C ASP A 42 2.93 11.67 -3.39
N GLN A 43 3.63 12.49 -4.16
CA GLN A 43 4.98 12.91 -3.82
C GLN A 43 5.04 13.71 -2.50
N LYS A 44 3.95 14.38 -2.12
CA LYS A 44 3.92 15.20 -0.91
C LYS A 44 3.92 14.31 0.34
N SER A 45 3.11 13.25 0.37
CA SER A 45 3.16 12.31 1.49
C SER A 45 4.49 11.58 1.57
N ASP A 46 5.13 11.26 0.44
CA ASP A 46 6.45 10.62 0.43
C ASP A 46 7.56 11.48 1.04
N GLN A 47 7.51 12.80 0.84
CA GLN A 47 8.43 13.73 1.49
C GLN A 47 8.27 13.74 3.02
N LEU A 48 7.04 13.59 3.52
CA LEU A 48 6.75 13.48 4.96
C LEU A 48 7.17 12.12 5.53
N GLY A 49 7.09 11.07 4.72
CA GLY A 49 7.49 9.72 5.09
C GLY A 49 9.00 9.59 5.31
N ASP A 50 9.83 10.46 4.75
CA ASP A 50 11.30 10.40 4.81
C ASP A 50 11.83 9.02 4.39
N LEU A 51 11.92 8.80 3.07
CA LEU A 51 12.37 7.56 2.45
C LEU A 51 13.87 7.66 2.09
N PRO A 52 14.81 7.37 3.02
CA PRO A 52 16.23 7.74 2.88
C PRO A 52 16.97 7.02 1.75
N ASN A 53 16.45 5.87 1.30
CA ASN A 53 17.08 5.02 0.30
C ASN A 53 16.50 5.24 -1.12
N ILE A 54 15.64 6.23 -1.30
CA ILE A 54 15.08 6.63 -2.60
C ILE A 54 15.87 7.83 -3.11
N ASP A 55 16.52 7.69 -4.27
CA ASP A 55 17.38 8.73 -4.84
C ASP A 55 16.58 9.75 -5.67
N GLU A 56 15.53 9.28 -6.34
CA GLU A 56 14.73 10.08 -7.26
C GLU A 56 13.24 9.80 -7.04
N THR A 57 12.40 10.84 -7.11
CA THR A 57 10.94 10.71 -7.03
C THR A 57 10.29 11.38 -8.22
N GLU A 58 9.28 10.74 -8.82
CA GLU A 58 8.49 11.29 -9.91
C GLU A 58 7.01 11.04 -9.62
N GLU A 59 6.22 12.12 -9.54
CA GLU A 59 4.77 11.99 -9.46
C GLU A 59 4.25 11.44 -10.79
N PHE A 60 3.74 10.21 -10.75
CA PHE A 60 3.37 9.46 -11.92
C PHE A 60 2.14 8.62 -11.63
N ASN A 61 0.98 9.27 -11.77
CA ASN A 61 -0.30 8.60 -11.62
C ASN A 61 -0.74 7.98 -12.95
N TYR A 62 -0.23 6.78 -13.23
CA TYR A 62 -0.64 6.01 -14.40
C TYR A 62 -2.02 5.35 -14.24
N ILE A 63 -2.62 5.41 -13.04
CA ILE A 63 -3.99 4.96 -12.76
C ILE A 63 -5.00 6.03 -13.19
N LEU A 64 -4.60 7.31 -13.17
CA LEU A 64 -5.49 8.37 -13.58
C LEU A 64 -5.58 8.52 -15.12
N PRO A 65 -6.79 8.84 -15.62
CA PRO A 65 -7.03 9.31 -16.97
C PRO A 65 -5.99 10.32 -17.48
N VAL A 66 -5.49 10.14 -18.70
CA VAL A 66 -4.71 11.21 -19.37
C VAL A 66 -5.61 12.43 -19.54
N SER A 67 -5.33 13.49 -18.77
CA SER A 67 -6.06 14.76 -18.86
C SER A 67 -5.90 15.44 -20.23
N LYS A 68 -4.87 15.08 -20.98
CA LYS A 68 -4.51 15.63 -22.31
C LYS A 68 -4.64 14.60 -23.43
N THR A 69 -5.83 14.05 -23.66
CA THR A 69 -6.10 13.24 -24.86
C THR A 69 -6.30 14.12 -26.10
N THR A 70 -5.57 13.83 -27.18
CA THR A 70 -5.73 14.54 -28.47
C THR A 70 -7.04 14.16 -29.16
N PRO A 71 -7.57 14.98 -30.09
CA PRO A 71 -8.78 14.64 -30.85
C PRO A 71 -8.69 13.29 -31.57
N PHE A 72 -7.52 12.98 -32.12
CA PHE A 72 -7.26 11.69 -32.77
C PHE A 72 -7.34 10.52 -31.78
N GLN A 73 -6.75 10.67 -30.59
CA GLN A 73 -6.83 9.66 -29.54
C GLN A 73 -8.28 9.46 -29.08
N LYS A 74 -9.06 10.54 -28.91
CA LYS A 74 -10.49 10.46 -28.57
C LYS A 74 -11.30 9.73 -29.62
N MET A 75 -11.07 10.02 -30.90
CA MET A 75 -11.72 9.30 -32.01
C MET A 75 -11.36 7.82 -32.00
N LYS A 76 -10.09 7.49 -31.74
CA LYS A 76 -9.63 6.09 -31.63
C LYS A 76 -10.25 5.37 -30.43
N ILE A 77 -10.30 6.00 -29.26
CA ILE A 77 -10.98 5.47 -28.06
C ILE A 77 -12.45 5.18 -28.40
N SER A 78 -13.16 6.13 -29.01
CA SER A 78 -14.57 5.95 -29.41
C SER A 78 -14.77 4.83 -30.44
N ALA A 79 -13.85 4.69 -31.40
CA ALA A 79 -13.90 3.60 -32.38
C ALA A 79 -13.64 2.23 -31.71
N LEU A 80 -12.68 2.17 -30.78
CA LEU A 80 -12.38 0.96 -30.02
C LEU A 80 -13.52 0.57 -29.08
N SER A 81 -14.18 1.53 -28.42
CA SER A 81 -15.27 1.24 -27.47
C SER A 81 -16.48 0.63 -28.16
N ARG A 82 -16.75 0.99 -29.43
CA ARG A 82 -17.76 0.33 -30.27
C ARG A 82 -17.45 -1.14 -30.55
N LYS A 83 -16.17 -1.53 -30.54
CA LYS A 83 -15.74 -2.92 -30.75
C LYS A 83 -15.69 -3.68 -29.42
N SER A 84 -15.11 -3.07 -28.39
CA SER A 84 -14.97 -3.63 -27.06
C SER A 84 -14.55 -2.53 -26.09
N GLN A 85 -15.31 -2.36 -25.01
CA GLN A 85 -14.98 -1.43 -23.94
C GLN A 85 -13.58 -1.71 -23.36
N LYS A 86 -13.26 -2.99 -23.12
CA LYS A 86 -11.94 -3.43 -22.65
C LYS A 86 -10.79 -2.94 -23.54
N ILE A 87 -10.89 -3.14 -24.86
CA ILE A 87 -9.82 -2.71 -25.79
C ILE A 87 -9.65 -1.18 -25.77
N SER A 88 -10.77 -0.46 -25.63
CA SER A 88 -10.75 1.00 -25.47
C SER A 88 -10.04 1.42 -24.19
N ASP A 89 -10.35 0.79 -23.06
CA ASP A 89 -9.76 1.10 -21.77
C ASP A 89 -8.27 0.75 -21.74
N GLU A 90 -7.88 -0.39 -22.28
CA GLU A 90 -6.47 -0.77 -22.44
C GLU A 90 -5.69 0.26 -23.27
N TYR A 91 -6.24 0.72 -24.39
CA TYR A 91 -5.61 1.76 -25.19
C TYR A 91 -5.52 3.07 -24.41
N PHE A 92 -6.59 3.43 -23.70
CA PHE A 92 -6.66 4.65 -22.90
C PHE A 92 -5.58 4.70 -21.82
N TYR A 93 -5.47 3.65 -20.98
CA TYR A 93 -4.44 3.58 -19.93
C TYR A 93 -3.02 3.49 -20.49
N SER A 94 -2.85 2.88 -21.68
CA SER A 94 -1.53 2.87 -22.34
C SER A 94 -1.02 4.27 -22.69
N LEU A 95 -1.90 5.28 -22.82
CA LEU A 95 -1.49 6.66 -23.08
C LEU A 95 -0.75 7.25 -21.88
N SER A 96 -1.21 6.99 -20.65
CA SER A 96 -0.55 7.44 -19.41
C SER A 96 0.83 6.78 -19.26
N CYS A 97 1.00 5.59 -19.82
CA CYS A 97 2.24 4.81 -19.70
C CYS A 97 3.34 5.25 -20.68
N LYS A 98 3.07 6.12 -21.66
CA LYS A 98 4.07 6.59 -22.65
C LYS A 98 4.96 7.71 -22.11
N ASN A 99 5.54 7.50 -20.94
CA ASN A 99 6.42 8.45 -20.28
C ASN A 99 7.89 8.18 -20.67
N PRO A 100 8.63 9.17 -21.22
CA PRO A 100 10.05 9.00 -21.56
C PRO A 100 10.93 8.54 -20.41
N SER A 101 10.61 8.92 -19.16
CA SER A 101 11.40 8.53 -17.99
C SER A 101 11.43 7.02 -17.77
N LEU A 102 10.44 6.28 -18.29
CA LEU A 102 10.42 4.82 -18.21
C LEU A 102 11.58 4.14 -18.96
N LYS A 103 12.30 4.88 -19.80
CA LYS A 103 13.48 4.35 -20.49
C LYS A 103 14.75 4.38 -19.63
N GLU A 104 14.76 5.17 -18.56
CA GLU A 104 15.95 5.49 -17.76
C GLU A 104 16.36 4.35 -16.81
N ASN A 105 15.41 3.51 -16.40
CA ASN A 105 15.66 2.45 -15.40
C ASN A 105 15.75 1.07 -16.05
N ASP A 106 16.48 0.15 -15.41
CA ASP A 106 16.74 -1.19 -15.92
C ASP A 106 15.68 -2.20 -15.43
N ILE A 107 15.35 -2.13 -14.14
CA ILE A 107 14.45 -3.04 -13.43
C ILE A 107 13.31 -2.24 -12.81
N TYR A 108 12.09 -2.69 -13.04
CA TYR A 108 10.87 -2.11 -12.49
C TYR A 108 10.24 -3.05 -11.49
N ILE A 109 9.96 -2.57 -10.28
CA ILE A 109 9.34 -3.34 -9.22
C ILE A 109 7.97 -2.74 -8.93
N SER A 110 6.92 -3.52 -9.22
CA SER A 110 5.59 -3.19 -8.71
C SER A 110 5.62 -3.49 -7.23
N VAL A 111 5.48 -2.45 -6.39
CA VAL A 111 5.25 -2.68 -4.96
C VAL A 111 3.90 -3.38 -4.83
N GLY A 112 3.89 -4.53 -4.16
CA GLY A 112 2.74 -5.42 -4.08
C GLY A 112 1.77 -5.00 -2.99
N GLY A 113 1.57 -5.87 -2.01
CA GLY A 113 0.34 -5.84 -1.20
C GLY A 113 -0.82 -6.42 -2.01
N ASP A 114 -2.01 -5.81 -1.88
CA ASP A 114 -3.26 -6.25 -2.49
C ASP A 114 -3.62 -5.48 -3.78
N ASN A 115 -2.64 -4.83 -4.41
CA ASN A 115 -2.82 -4.06 -5.64
C ASN A 115 -3.49 -4.84 -6.79
N TYR A 116 -3.36 -6.17 -6.82
CA TYR A 116 -4.00 -7.04 -7.83
C TYR A 116 -5.38 -7.59 -7.40
N CYS A 117 -5.85 -7.30 -6.18
CA CYS A 117 -7.17 -7.70 -5.68
C CYS A 117 -8.29 -6.76 -6.14
N TYR A 118 -7.99 -5.58 -6.67
CA TYR A 118 -9.00 -4.58 -7.00
C TYR A 118 -9.23 -4.42 -8.51
N GLY A 119 -10.50 -4.40 -8.91
CA GLY A 119 -10.93 -4.18 -10.30
C GLY A 119 -10.34 -5.19 -11.29
N ASP A 120 -10.42 -4.85 -12.58
CA ASP A 120 -10.00 -5.73 -13.67
C ASP A 120 -8.48 -5.69 -13.96
N GLY A 121 -7.72 -4.87 -13.24
CA GLY A 121 -6.26 -4.76 -13.38
C GLY A 121 -5.77 -4.16 -14.70
N HIS A 122 -6.66 -3.65 -15.56
CA HIS A 122 -6.31 -3.14 -16.89
C HIS A 122 -5.24 -2.04 -16.87
N VAL A 123 -5.21 -1.22 -15.81
CA VAL A 123 -4.23 -0.16 -15.68
C VAL A 123 -2.82 -0.72 -15.40
N ALA A 124 -2.69 -1.58 -14.40
CA ALA A 124 -1.42 -2.23 -14.07
C ALA A 124 -0.89 -3.01 -15.28
N ALA A 125 -1.78 -3.74 -15.96
CA ALA A 125 -1.44 -4.46 -17.18
C ALA A 125 -1.02 -3.55 -18.34
N ALA A 126 -1.55 -2.32 -18.45
CA ALA A 126 -1.10 -1.36 -19.46
C ALA A 126 0.34 -0.89 -19.18
N MET A 127 0.66 -0.60 -17.91
CA MET A 127 2.00 -0.22 -17.48
C MET A 127 3.00 -1.35 -17.72
N ASN A 128 2.68 -2.57 -17.28
CA ASN A 128 3.53 -3.75 -17.46
C ASN A 128 3.81 -4.03 -18.94
N ARG A 129 2.78 -3.97 -19.79
CA ARG A 129 2.96 -4.15 -21.25
C ARG A 129 3.89 -3.10 -21.85
N GLU A 130 3.79 -1.84 -21.44
CA GLU A 130 4.68 -0.79 -21.92
C GLU A 130 6.13 -1.03 -21.47
N LEU A 131 6.34 -1.42 -20.21
CA LEU A 131 7.66 -1.79 -19.71
C LEU A 131 8.27 -2.97 -20.50
N LYS A 132 7.47 -3.99 -20.81
CA LYS A 132 7.90 -5.11 -21.66
C LYS A 132 8.22 -4.68 -23.08
N ARG A 133 7.43 -3.77 -23.67
CA ARG A 133 7.69 -3.18 -24.99
C ARG A 133 9.00 -2.41 -25.03
N LEU A 134 9.37 -1.77 -23.92
CA LEU A 134 10.65 -1.09 -23.73
C LEU A 134 11.81 -2.05 -23.40
N GLY A 135 11.57 -3.37 -23.34
CA GLY A 135 12.56 -4.38 -23.03
C GLY A 135 13.01 -4.40 -21.57
N LYS A 136 12.20 -3.83 -20.65
CA LYS A 136 12.54 -3.72 -19.23
C LYS A 136 12.22 -4.99 -18.46
N LYS A 137 12.99 -5.22 -17.38
CA LYS A 137 12.73 -6.28 -16.42
C LYS A 137 11.67 -5.86 -15.43
N THR A 138 10.72 -6.74 -15.12
CA THR A 138 9.63 -6.44 -14.16
C THR A 138 9.55 -7.47 -13.04
N VAL A 139 9.36 -6.96 -11.83
CA VAL A 139 9.16 -7.74 -10.60
C VAL A 139 7.84 -7.35 -9.96
N LEU A 140 7.04 -8.32 -9.54
CA LEU A 140 5.90 -8.09 -8.64
C LEU A 140 6.32 -8.52 -7.24
N TRP A 141 6.43 -7.56 -6.30
CA TRP A 141 7.02 -7.82 -4.99
C TRP A 141 6.00 -7.91 -3.88
N GLY A 142 5.98 -9.03 -3.13
CA GLY A 142 5.15 -9.18 -1.94
C GLY A 142 3.64 -9.11 -2.22
N CYS A 143 3.18 -9.74 -3.31
CA CYS A 143 1.75 -9.70 -3.67
C CYS A 143 0.89 -10.63 -2.81
N SER A 144 -0.35 -10.20 -2.61
CA SER A 144 -1.46 -10.97 -2.05
C SER A 144 -2.59 -10.99 -3.08
N ILE A 145 -3.01 -12.16 -3.57
CA ILE A 145 -4.00 -12.32 -4.63
C ILE A 145 -4.88 -13.54 -4.35
N GLY A 146 -6.17 -13.32 -4.11
CA GLY A 146 -7.17 -14.40 -3.99
C GLY A 146 -7.58 -14.97 -5.35
N GLU A 147 -8.04 -16.22 -5.37
CA GLU A 147 -8.48 -16.92 -6.59
C GLU A 147 -9.61 -16.17 -7.33
N GLU A 148 -10.54 -15.60 -6.57
CA GLU A 148 -11.64 -14.78 -7.06
C GLU A 148 -11.19 -13.52 -7.81
N ASN A 149 -9.95 -13.09 -7.58
CA ASN A 149 -9.39 -11.90 -8.20
C ASN A 149 -8.68 -12.20 -9.53
N LEU A 150 -8.50 -13.48 -9.90
CA LEU A 150 -7.76 -13.90 -11.09
C LEU A 150 -8.65 -14.03 -12.32
N SER A 151 -8.86 -12.92 -13.03
CA SER A 151 -9.41 -12.95 -14.39
C SER A 151 -8.39 -13.50 -15.40
N GLU A 152 -8.86 -13.96 -16.56
CA GLU A 152 -7.98 -14.42 -17.65
C GLU A 152 -6.93 -13.37 -18.05
N ASP A 153 -7.30 -12.09 -18.01
CA ASP A 153 -6.40 -10.98 -18.32
C ASP A 153 -5.32 -10.77 -17.26
N LYS A 154 -5.70 -10.85 -15.99
CA LYS A 154 -4.73 -10.79 -14.89
C LYS A 154 -3.77 -11.96 -14.95
N ILE A 155 -4.25 -13.17 -15.23
CA ILE A 155 -3.38 -14.34 -15.42
C ILE A 155 -2.40 -14.09 -16.57
N LYS A 156 -2.87 -13.54 -17.70
CA LYS A 156 -2.01 -13.20 -18.84
C LYS A 156 -0.96 -12.15 -18.49
N ASP A 157 -1.34 -11.10 -17.77
CA ASP A 157 -0.42 -10.06 -17.30
C ASP A 157 0.62 -10.59 -16.31
N LEU A 158 0.17 -11.36 -15.30
CA LEU A 158 1.02 -11.98 -14.29
C LEU A 158 2.09 -12.87 -14.95
N LYS A 159 1.73 -13.64 -15.98
CA LYS A 159 2.69 -14.45 -16.75
C LYS A 159 3.77 -13.65 -17.46
N THR A 160 3.64 -12.32 -17.57
CA THR A 160 4.66 -11.47 -18.19
C THR A 160 5.79 -11.10 -17.24
N PHE A 161 5.61 -11.17 -15.91
CA PHE A 161 6.64 -10.78 -14.95
C PHE A 161 7.89 -11.66 -15.02
N ASP A 162 9.06 -11.02 -14.86
CA ASP A 162 10.33 -11.75 -14.78
C ASP A 162 10.53 -12.41 -13.40
N LEU A 163 9.87 -11.88 -12.37
CA LEU A 163 9.81 -12.43 -11.01
C LEU A 163 8.50 -12.02 -10.34
N ILE A 164 7.87 -12.96 -9.63
CA ILE A 164 6.74 -12.71 -8.74
C ILE A 164 7.12 -13.25 -7.36
N VAL A 165 6.98 -12.40 -6.34
CA VAL A 165 7.20 -12.77 -4.95
C VAL A 165 5.83 -12.74 -4.25
N ALA A 166 5.29 -13.92 -3.96
CA ALA A 166 4.09 -14.06 -3.15
C ALA A 166 4.47 -13.99 -1.67
N ARG A 167 3.75 -13.16 -0.89
CA ARG A 167 4.09 -12.94 0.53
C ARG A 167 3.52 -13.96 1.50
N GLU A 168 2.61 -14.81 1.03
CA GLU A 168 1.98 -15.85 1.82
C GLU A 168 1.57 -17.04 0.93
N SER A 169 1.27 -18.18 1.58
CA SER A 169 1.12 -19.47 0.90
C SER A 169 -0.11 -19.57 0.02
N LEU A 170 -1.23 -18.94 0.36
CA LEU A 170 -2.48 -19.04 -0.41
C LEU A 170 -2.30 -18.41 -1.80
N THR A 171 -1.73 -17.20 -1.88
CA THR A 171 -1.40 -16.53 -3.15
C THR A 171 -0.42 -17.38 -3.94
N TYR A 172 0.63 -17.90 -3.29
CA TYR A 172 1.61 -18.74 -3.97
C TYR A 172 0.94 -19.95 -4.63
N GLU A 173 0.14 -20.71 -3.88
CA GLU A 173 -0.59 -21.88 -4.37
C GLU A 173 -1.59 -21.54 -5.49
N VAL A 174 -2.33 -20.44 -5.33
CA VAL A 174 -3.29 -19.94 -6.34
C VAL A 174 -2.58 -19.56 -7.64
N LEU A 175 -1.41 -18.93 -7.57
CA LEU A 175 -0.61 -18.59 -8.75
C LEU A 175 -0.11 -19.86 -9.47
N LEU A 176 0.41 -20.84 -8.73
CA LEU A 176 0.85 -22.12 -9.31
C LEU A 176 -0.30 -22.86 -10.01
N LYS A 177 -1.47 -22.94 -9.35
CA LYS A 177 -2.67 -23.59 -9.89
C LYS A 177 -3.12 -22.98 -11.24
N ASN A 178 -2.89 -21.69 -11.43
CA ASN A 178 -3.22 -20.96 -12.66
C ASN A 178 -2.08 -20.93 -13.71
N GLY A 179 -1.04 -21.74 -13.49
CA GLY A 179 0.11 -21.89 -14.40
C GLY A 179 1.03 -20.67 -14.40
N ILE A 180 1.10 -19.95 -13.29
CA ILE A 180 2.01 -18.82 -13.03
C ILE A 180 3.10 -19.32 -12.08
N ASP A 181 3.85 -20.32 -12.52
CA ASP A 181 4.78 -21.11 -11.70
C ASP A 181 6.25 -20.80 -12.00
N LYS A 182 6.59 -20.59 -13.26
CA LYS A 182 7.99 -20.48 -13.74
C LYS A 182 8.85 -19.47 -12.98
N ASN A 183 8.30 -18.30 -12.64
CA ASN A 183 9.02 -17.17 -12.08
C ASN A 183 8.43 -16.75 -10.72
N THR A 184 7.74 -17.65 -10.03
CA THR A 184 7.02 -17.35 -8.78
C THR A 184 7.76 -17.97 -7.60
N VAL A 185 7.99 -17.17 -6.56
CA VAL A 185 8.61 -17.61 -5.31
C VAL A 185 7.75 -17.20 -4.11
N LEU A 186 7.82 -17.99 -3.04
CA LEU A 186 7.22 -17.68 -1.75
C LEU A 186 8.29 -17.07 -0.84
N TYR A 187 8.09 -15.83 -0.40
CA TYR A 187 9.02 -15.13 0.48
C TYR A 187 8.27 -14.15 1.40
N PRO A 188 8.69 -13.95 2.66
CA PRO A 188 8.03 -13.00 3.55
C PRO A 188 7.92 -11.59 2.98
N ASP A 189 6.92 -10.84 3.43
CA ASP A 189 6.79 -9.41 3.14
C ASP A 189 8.05 -8.65 3.60
N SER A 190 8.54 -7.69 2.81
CA SER A 190 9.73 -6.93 3.20
C SER A 190 9.50 -6.07 4.43
N ALA A 191 8.25 -5.74 4.78
CA ALA A 191 7.91 -5.02 6.00
C ALA A 191 8.44 -5.69 7.29
N PHE A 192 8.72 -7.00 7.28
CA PHE A 192 9.37 -7.69 8.40
C PHE A 192 10.80 -7.21 8.69
N THR A 193 11.45 -6.53 7.75
CA THR A 193 12.80 -5.96 7.94
C THR A 193 12.76 -4.47 8.29
N LEU A 194 11.60 -3.93 8.66
CA LEU A 194 11.45 -2.53 9.03
C LEU A 194 12.12 -2.27 10.39
N ASP A 195 13.08 -1.34 10.41
CA ASP A 195 13.67 -0.86 11.65
C ASP A 195 12.62 -0.13 12.51
N VAL A 196 12.71 -0.36 13.83
CA VAL A 196 11.82 0.26 14.81
C VAL A 196 12.42 1.57 15.29
N ASP A 197 11.70 2.68 15.12
CA ASP A 197 12.08 3.99 15.67
C ASP A 197 11.28 4.29 16.95
N GLU A 198 11.90 4.10 18.12
CA GLU A 198 11.27 4.37 19.41
C GLU A 198 11.19 5.88 19.75
N SER A 199 11.80 6.77 18.97
CA SER A 199 11.91 8.19 19.31
C SER A 199 10.56 8.88 19.47
N ALA A 200 9.56 8.47 18.69
CA ALA A 200 8.19 8.99 18.82
C ALA A 200 7.53 8.55 20.12
N ALA A 201 7.72 7.29 20.53
CA ALA A 201 7.19 6.78 21.79
C ALA A 201 7.79 7.51 22.99
N ASP A 202 9.09 7.78 22.95
CA ASP A 202 9.79 8.50 24.02
C ASP A 202 9.34 9.97 24.09
N LYS A 203 9.24 10.67 22.94
CA LYS A 203 8.75 12.06 22.87
C LYS A 203 7.32 12.21 23.41
N LEU A 204 6.47 11.22 23.15
CA LEU A 204 5.08 11.19 23.61
C LEU A 204 4.94 10.62 25.04
N ASN A 205 6.03 10.21 25.68
CA ASN A 205 6.06 9.57 27.00
C ASN A 205 5.14 8.33 27.09
N ILE A 206 5.07 7.53 26.03
CA ILE A 206 4.25 6.32 25.99
C ILE A 206 4.90 5.25 26.88
N LYS A 207 4.16 4.81 27.89
CA LYS A 207 4.61 3.77 28.82
C LYS A 207 4.43 2.38 28.21
N LYS A 208 5.31 1.46 28.63
CA LYS A 208 5.12 0.03 28.37
C LYS A 208 3.85 -0.48 29.07
N GLY A 209 3.22 -1.50 28.50
CA GLY A 209 1.98 -2.08 29.03
C GLY A 209 0.71 -1.42 28.49
N ALA A 210 0.83 -0.62 27.43
CA ALA A 210 -0.31 0.01 26.79
C ALA A 210 -1.14 -1.01 25.99
N ILE A 211 -2.37 -0.62 25.65
CA ILE A 211 -3.23 -1.37 24.74
C ILE A 211 -3.45 -0.51 23.51
N GLY A 212 -2.95 -0.96 22.36
CA GLY A 212 -3.13 -0.25 21.10
C GLY A 212 -4.40 -0.69 20.38
N ILE A 213 -5.12 0.27 19.81
CA ILE A 213 -6.33 0.05 19.04
C ILE A 213 -6.22 0.80 17.72
N ASN A 214 -6.43 0.08 16.62
CA ASN A 214 -6.65 0.62 15.30
C ASN A 214 -8.00 0.14 14.77
N THR A 215 -8.76 1.08 14.20
CA THR A 215 -10.00 0.84 13.48
C THR A 215 -9.96 1.62 12.17
N SER A 216 -10.75 1.21 11.18
CA SER A 216 -10.78 1.87 9.88
C SER A 216 -12.21 2.06 9.39
N VAL A 217 -12.42 3.14 8.64
CA VAL A 217 -13.69 3.40 7.94
C VAL A 217 -14.05 2.25 7.00
N MET A 218 -13.06 1.58 6.41
CA MET A 218 -13.27 0.42 5.55
C MET A 218 -13.88 -0.76 6.32
N VAL A 219 -13.40 -1.07 7.52
CA VAL A 219 -13.99 -2.15 8.32
C VAL A 219 -15.37 -1.72 8.84
N GLU A 220 -15.54 -0.45 9.24
CA GLU A 220 -16.85 0.10 9.62
C GLU A 220 -17.89 -0.06 8.49
N SER A 221 -17.51 0.23 7.24
CA SER A 221 -18.43 0.19 6.09
C SER A 221 -18.90 -1.22 5.72
N HIS A 222 -18.16 -2.26 6.12
CA HIS A 222 -18.54 -3.66 5.92
C HIS A 222 -19.38 -4.20 7.09
N SER A 223 -19.57 -3.42 8.16
CA SER A 223 -20.44 -3.80 9.27
C SER A 223 -21.92 -3.71 8.88
N LYS A 224 -22.76 -4.51 9.55
CA LYS A 224 -24.23 -4.42 9.38
C LYS A 224 -24.79 -3.06 9.80
N SER A 225 -24.11 -2.38 10.72
CA SER A 225 -24.48 -1.07 11.24
C SER A 225 -23.24 -0.39 11.81
N ILE A 226 -22.89 0.77 11.23
CA ILE A 226 -21.78 1.61 11.68
C ILE A 226 -21.95 2.00 13.15
N ASP A 227 -23.18 2.34 13.56
CA ASP A 227 -23.48 2.70 14.95
C ASP A 227 -23.23 1.54 15.91
N SER A 228 -23.66 0.32 15.56
CA SER A 228 -23.41 -0.87 16.39
C SER A 228 -21.92 -1.20 16.47
N PHE A 229 -21.18 -1.07 15.36
CA PHE A 229 -19.74 -1.28 15.35
C PHE A 229 -19.01 -0.28 16.25
N ARG A 230 -19.33 1.01 16.11
CA ARG A 230 -18.76 2.08 16.94
C ARG A 230 -19.09 1.90 18.42
N LYS A 231 -20.34 1.53 18.75
CA LYS A 231 -20.76 1.21 20.12
C LYS A 231 -19.96 0.04 20.71
N ALA A 232 -19.72 -1.02 19.94
CA ALA A 232 -18.94 -2.15 20.40
C ALA A 232 -17.50 -1.75 20.78
N PHE A 233 -16.86 -0.86 20.01
CA PHE A 233 -15.53 -0.34 20.37
C PHE A 233 -15.57 0.58 21.60
N VAL A 234 -16.62 1.39 21.77
CA VAL A 234 -16.81 2.20 22.99
C VAL A 234 -17.00 1.31 24.23
N GLU A 235 -17.81 0.25 24.12
CA GLU A 235 -18.00 -0.73 25.19
C GLU A 235 -16.71 -1.48 25.52
N LEU A 236 -15.95 -1.89 24.51
CA LEU A 236 -14.63 -2.50 24.67
C LEU A 236 -13.67 -1.58 25.43
N ILE A 237 -13.55 -0.31 25.01
CA ILE A 237 -12.66 0.67 25.66
C ILE A 237 -13.09 0.89 27.11
N ASN A 238 -14.40 1.01 27.39
CA ASN A 238 -14.91 1.12 28.77
C ASN A 238 -14.54 -0.10 29.62
N GLY A 239 -14.70 -1.31 29.09
CA GLY A 239 -14.28 -2.54 29.77
C GLY A 239 -12.79 -2.53 30.11
N LEU A 240 -11.95 -2.22 29.12
CA LEU A 240 -10.49 -2.13 29.31
C LEU A 240 -10.09 -1.08 30.35
N LEU A 241 -10.75 0.08 30.37
CA LEU A 241 -10.50 1.14 31.35
C LEU A 241 -10.86 0.71 32.77
N ASN A 242 -11.94 -0.07 32.95
CA ASN A 242 -12.40 -0.56 34.23
C ASN A 242 -11.54 -1.72 34.76
N ASP A 243 -11.13 -2.62 33.87
CA ASP A 243 -10.47 -3.88 34.25
C ASP A 243 -8.94 -3.76 34.33
N THR A 244 -8.37 -2.69 33.76
CA THR A 244 -6.91 -2.50 33.69
C THR A 244 -6.48 -1.12 34.14
N LYS A 245 -5.18 -0.95 34.37
CA LYS A 245 -4.53 0.36 34.58
C LYS A 245 -3.79 0.86 33.33
N SER A 246 -3.88 0.13 32.22
CA SER A 246 -3.15 0.42 30.98
C SER A 246 -3.66 1.67 30.28
N ASP A 247 -2.77 2.41 29.64
CA ASP A 247 -3.15 3.46 28.69
C ASP A 247 -3.68 2.80 27.41
N ILE A 248 -4.70 3.41 26.81
CA ILE A 248 -5.32 2.99 25.55
C ILE A 248 -4.84 3.94 24.47
N LEU A 249 -4.10 3.42 23.50
CA LEU A 249 -3.54 4.19 22.40
C LEU A 249 -4.41 3.97 21.16
N LEU A 250 -4.98 5.04 20.63
CA LEU A 250 -5.67 5.02 19.35
C LEU A 250 -4.64 5.33 18.26
N ILE A 251 -4.25 4.30 17.50
CA ILE A 251 -3.11 4.36 16.57
C ILE A 251 -3.63 4.32 15.13
N PRO A 252 -3.55 5.43 14.37
CA PRO A 252 -3.90 5.41 12.95
C PRO A 252 -2.82 4.69 12.13
N HIS A 253 -3.24 4.05 11.03
CA HIS A 253 -2.34 3.36 10.11
C HIS A 253 -2.50 3.82 8.65
N VAL A 254 -3.70 4.25 8.28
CA VAL A 254 -3.93 4.99 7.03
C VAL A 254 -4.40 6.39 7.39
N THR A 255 -3.57 7.40 7.11
CA THR A 255 -3.76 8.78 7.57
C THR A 255 -4.33 9.72 6.50
N TRP A 256 -4.85 9.17 5.40
CA TRP A 256 -5.56 9.93 4.37
C TRP A 256 -6.69 10.77 4.96
N THR A 257 -6.82 12.00 4.46
CA THR A 257 -7.90 12.92 4.88
C THR A 257 -9.31 12.35 4.64
N ARG A 258 -9.49 11.45 3.67
CA ARG A 258 -10.77 10.81 3.35
C ARG A 258 -10.58 9.30 3.20
N GLY A 259 -11.44 8.52 3.85
CA GLY A 259 -11.41 7.06 3.80
C GLY A 259 -10.25 6.40 4.58
N GLY A 260 -9.41 7.21 5.25
CA GLY A 260 -8.42 6.73 6.20
C GLY A 260 -9.03 6.39 7.57
N ASP A 261 -8.15 6.11 8.52
CA ASP A 261 -8.51 5.67 9.88
C ASP A 261 -8.89 6.85 10.79
N LEU A 262 -8.48 8.07 10.43
CA LEU A 262 -8.60 9.26 11.28
C LEU A 262 -10.04 9.58 11.69
N GLU A 263 -11.01 9.39 10.80
CA GLU A 263 -12.42 9.64 11.12
C GLU A 263 -12.93 8.68 12.21
N SER A 264 -12.67 7.38 12.01
CA SER A 264 -13.08 6.32 12.93
C SER A 264 -12.42 6.47 14.30
N ILE A 265 -11.13 6.78 14.30
CA ILE A 265 -10.35 6.98 15.53
C ILE A 265 -10.72 8.28 16.25
N ALA A 266 -10.96 9.37 15.52
CA ALA A 266 -11.38 10.64 16.12
C ALA A 266 -12.74 10.51 16.81
N TYR A 267 -13.67 9.73 16.21
CA TYR A 267 -14.94 9.40 16.86
C TYR A 267 -14.71 8.75 18.23
N LEU A 268 -13.86 7.72 18.30
CA LEU A 268 -13.55 7.07 19.58
C LEU A 268 -12.89 8.04 20.56
N LYS A 269 -11.93 8.86 20.12
CA LYS A 269 -11.29 9.85 21.00
C LYS A 269 -12.29 10.85 21.59
N ASN A 270 -13.28 11.28 20.80
CA ASN A 270 -14.32 12.21 21.25
C ASN A 270 -15.23 11.60 22.34
N CYS A 271 -15.57 10.30 22.23
CA CYS A 271 -16.31 9.61 23.28
C CYS A 271 -15.57 9.57 24.63
N PHE A 272 -14.24 9.71 24.60
CA PHE A 272 -13.36 9.70 25.78
C PHE A 272 -12.54 10.99 25.86
N GLU A 273 -13.10 12.13 25.46
CA GLU A 273 -12.37 13.40 25.40
C GLU A 273 -11.76 13.79 26.76
N ASN A 274 -12.46 13.50 27.85
CA ASN A 274 -12.10 13.81 29.23
C ASN A 274 -11.35 12.69 29.97
N ASN A 275 -10.92 11.63 29.27
CA ASN A 275 -10.18 10.53 29.88
C ASN A 275 -8.71 10.54 29.40
N ASP A 276 -7.80 10.89 30.31
CA ASP A 276 -6.37 11.02 30.02
C ASP A 276 -5.69 9.69 29.65
N ARG A 277 -6.30 8.55 29.98
CA ARG A 277 -5.79 7.23 29.58
C ARG A 277 -6.12 6.87 28.14
N VAL A 278 -6.99 7.62 27.44
CA VAL A 278 -7.32 7.38 26.03
C VAL A 278 -6.60 8.39 25.16
N VAL A 279 -5.47 7.98 24.60
CA VAL A 279 -4.52 8.84 23.90
C VAL A 279 -4.64 8.63 22.38
N LEU A 280 -4.85 9.72 21.65
CA LEU A 280 -4.79 9.72 20.19
C LEU A 280 -3.33 9.92 19.73
N ILE A 281 -2.79 8.95 19.01
CA ILE A 281 -1.43 9.07 18.44
C ILE A 281 -1.46 10.00 17.21
N PRO A 282 -0.48 10.92 17.06
CA PRO A 282 -0.44 11.84 15.92
C PRO A 282 -0.38 11.12 14.58
N SER A 283 -1.08 11.67 13.58
CA SER A 283 -1.16 11.12 12.21
C SER A 283 0.06 11.44 11.33
N THR A 284 1.08 12.09 11.88
CA THR A 284 2.24 12.62 11.15
C THR A 284 3.50 11.79 11.36
N LEU A 285 3.38 10.60 11.96
CA LEU A 285 4.50 9.71 12.22
C LEU A 285 4.80 8.85 10.99
N THR A 286 6.06 8.43 10.86
CA THR A 286 6.47 7.44 9.86
C THR A 286 6.08 6.02 10.30
N ALA A 287 6.16 5.06 9.37
CA ALA A 287 5.85 3.66 9.67
C ALA A 287 6.76 3.12 10.77
N ALA A 288 8.07 3.43 10.71
CA ALA A 288 9.05 3.05 11.72
C ALA A 288 8.70 3.60 13.10
N GLN A 289 8.22 4.85 13.16
CA GLN A 289 7.81 5.50 14.40
C GLN A 289 6.54 4.91 15.00
N TYR A 290 5.53 4.60 14.16
CA TYR A 290 4.37 3.85 14.65
C TYR A 290 4.76 2.49 15.19
N LYS A 291 5.74 1.81 14.58
CA LYS A 291 6.24 0.53 15.09
C LYS A 291 6.91 0.69 16.47
N GLY A 292 7.58 1.82 16.72
CA GLY A 292 8.08 2.18 18.05
C GLY A 292 6.98 2.46 19.07
N ILE A 293 5.84 3.03 18.66
CA ILE A 293 4.67 3.17 19.54
C ILE A 293 4.06 1.80 19.85
N ILE A 294 3.84 0.98 18.82
CA ILE A 294 3.24 -0.36 18.95
C ILE A 294 4.13 -1.26 19.82
N SER A 295 5.46 -1.11 19.79
CA SER A 295 6.37 -1.89 20.66
C SER A 295 6.20 -1.61 22.16
N ARG A 296 5.47 -0.54 22.55
CA ARG A 296 5.09 -0.25 23.94
C ARG A 296 3.80 -0.95 24.37
N CYS A 297 3.07 -1.55 23.43
CA CYS A 297 1.80 -2.22 23.70
C CYS A 297 2.00 -3.68 24.10
N ASP A 298 1.33 -4.12 25.17
CA ASP A 298 1.24 -5.56 25.52
C ASP A 298 0.17 -6.26 24.66
N THR A 299 -0.77 -5.50 24.11
CA THR A 299 -1.85 -6.01 23.26
C THR A 299 -2.16 -4.99 22.18
N PHE A 300 -2.41 -5.46 20.96
CA PHE A 300 -2.80 -4.63 19.83
C PHE A 300 -4.04 -5.21 19.14
N ILE A 301 -5.07 -4.38 18.97
CA ILE A 301 -6.30 -4.71 18.26
C ILE A 301 -6.28 -3.91 16.96
N GLY A 302 -5.95 -4.58 15.85
CA GLY A 302 -5.72 -3.94 14.55
C GLY A 302 -6.72 -4.34 13.48
N ALA A 303 -7.14 -3.37 12.67
CA ALA A 303 -7.96 -3.59 11.48
C ALA A 303 -7.14 -3.67 10.18
N ARG A 304 -5.81 -3.55 10.27
CA ARG A 304 -4.87 -3.50 9.14
C ARG A 304 -3.83 -4.61 9.28
N THR A 305 -3.41 -5.17 8.14
CA THR A 305 -2.45 -6.30 8.10
C THR A 305 -1.03 -5.92 8.50
N HIS A 306 -0.56 -4.71 8.13
CA HIS A 306 0.77 -4.18 8.45
C HIS A 306 0.77 -3.38 9.76
#